data_AF-A0A4S0N510-F1
#
_entry.id   AF-A0A4S0N510-F1
#
_cell.length_a   1.000
_cell.length_b   1.000
_cell.length_c   1.000
_cell.angle_alpha   90.00
_cell.angle_beta   90.00
_cell.angle_gamma   90.00
#
_symmetry.space_group_name_H-M   'P 1'
#
loop_
_entity.id
_entity.type
_entity.pdbx_description
1 polymer ?
#
loop_
_entity_poly.entity_id
_entity_poly.type
_entity_poly.pdbx_seq_one_letter_code
_entity_poly.pdbx_strand_id
1 'polypeptide(L)'
;MTDNKPDVTKDWQATQGQKSSAKRLRFFAVLCWIVAIGGEIAGIYLLYQHKFDHGNMPLLIGLLVGIAIFAIAGNLLWKAANRHDPARASDTARFFFQNQLGA
;
A
#
# COMPACT_ATOMS: atom_id res chain seq x y z
N MET A 1 -39.76 11.32 27.61
CA MET A 1 -39.31 11.07 26.23
C MET A 1 -37.80 11.25 26.24
N THR A 2 -37.03 10.16 26.21
CA THR A 2 -35.57 10.23 26.16
C THR A 2 -35.17 10.77 24.79
N ASP A 3 -34.50 11.94 24.77
CA ASP A 3 -33.94 12.56 23.58
C ASP A 3 -33.01 11.58 22.86
N ASN A 4 -33.51 10.94 21.81
CA ASN A 4 -32.72 10.10 20.90
C ASN A 4 -32.00 11.00 19.87
N LYS A 5 -31.17 11.93 20.36
CA LYS A 5 -30.31 12.73 19.49
C LYS A 5 -29.07 11.88 19.16
N PRO A 6 -28.73 11.69 17.87
CA PRO A 6 -27.49 11.03 17.52
C PRO A 6 -26.32 11.82 18.12
N ASP A 7 -25.47 11.14 18.87
CA ASP A 7 -24.28 11.71 19.49
C ASP A 7 -23.26 12.07 18.39
N VAL A 8 -23.31 13.32 17.95
CA VAL A 8 -22.44 13.87 16.89
C VAL A 8 -20.97 14.00 17.31
N THR A 9 -20.65 13.74 18.57
CA THR A 9 -19.26 13.78 19.07
C THR A 9 -18.53 12.45 18.91
N LYS A 10 -19.24 11.37 18.52
CA LYS A 10 -18.62 10.08 18.24
C LYS A 10 -18.12 10.03 16.79
N ASP A 11 -16.80 10.02 16.65
CA ASP A 11 -16.12 9.71 15.38
C ASP A 11 -16.68 8.42 14.78
N TRP A 12 -16.95 8.44 13.47
CA TRP A 12 -17.41 7.27 12.73
C TRP A 12 -16.46 6.08 12.96
N GLN A 13 -17.03 4.89 13.22
CA GLN A 13 -16.28 3.67 13.48
C GLN A 13 -16.54 2.62 12.41
N ALA A 14 -15.47 2.16 11.75
CA ALA A 14 -15.54 1.00 10.87
C ALA A 14 -16.03 -0.22 11.66
N THR A 15 -16.95 -0.97 11.06
CA THR A 15 -17.40 -2.27 11.58
C THR A 15 -16.24 -3.25 11.66
N GLN A 16 -16.37 -4.31 12.46
CA GLN A 16 -15.35 -5.36 12.58
C GLN A 16 -15.03 -6.00 11.21
N GLY A 17 -16.04 -6.18 10.34
CA GLY A 17 -15.86 -6.67 8.98
C GLY A 17 -15.03 -5.73 8.10
N GLN A 18 -15.27 -4.42 8.17
CA GLN A 18 -14.49 -3.43 7.42
C GLN A 18 -13.03 -3.37 7.88
N LYS A 19 -12.78 -3.45 9.19
CA LYS A 19 -11.42 -3.52 9.76
C LYS A 19 -10.67 -4.77 9.30
N SER A 20 -11.34 -5.92 9.28
CA SER A 20 -10.77 -7.18 8.80
C SER A 20 -10.39 -7.11 7.31
N SER A 21 -11.29 -6.57 6.47
CA SER A 21 -11.02 -6.35 5.05
C SER A 21 -9.82 -5.39 4.83
N ALA A 22 -9.79 -4.27 5.55
CA ALA A 22 -8.68 -3.32 5.48
C ALA A 22 -7.34 -3.95 5.89
N LYS A 23 -7.33 -4.80 6.93
CA LYS A 23 -6.10 -5.50 7.35
C LYS A 23 -5.59 -6.45 6.27
N ARG A 24 -6.48 -7.20 5.63
CA ARG A 24 -6.15 -8.09 4.53
C ARG A 24 -5.60 -7.33 3.32
N LEU A 25 -6.23 -6.22 2.93
CA LEU A 25 -5.76 -5.36 1.84
C LEU A 25 -4.37 -4.77 2.13
N ARG A 26 -4.12 -4.28 3.35
CA ARG A 26 -2.80 -3.78 3.77
C ARG A 26 -1.73 -4.86 3.73
N PHE A 27 -2.07 -6.08 4.14
CA PHE A 27 -1.15 -7.22 4.05
C PHE A 27 -0.72 -7.50 2.60
N PHE A 28 -1.69 -7.55 1.66
CA PHE A 28 -1.38 -7.72 0.24
C PHE A 28 -0.60 -6.53 -0.33
N ALA A 29 -0.92 -5.31 0.07
CA ALA A 29 -0.20 -4.11 -0.34
C ALA A 29 1.29 -4.19 0.04
N VAL A 30 1.58 -4.52 1.30
CA VAL A 30 2.94 -4.69 1.80
C VAL A 30 3.65 -5.85 1.09
N LEU A 31 2.96 -6.95 0.82
CA LEU A 31 3.51 -8.07 0.05
C LEU A 31 3.93 -7.62 -1.36
N CYS A 32 3.10 -6.85 -2.06
CA CYS A 32 3.45 -6.29 -3.36
C CYS A 32 4.70 -5.39 -3.28
N TRP A 33 4.80 -4.54 -2.25
CA TRP A 33 5.99 -3.70 -2.06
C TRP A 33 7.26 -4.50 -1.74
N ILE A 34 7.16 -5.57 -0.94
CA ILE A 34 8.31 -6.46 -0.69
C ILE A 34 8.79 -7.10 -1.99
N VAL A 35 7.88 -7.54 -2.86
CA VAL A 35 8.23 -8.07 -4.19
C VAL A 35 8.89 -7.01 -5.06
N ALA A 36 8.35 -5.78 -5.07
CA ALA A 36 8.93 -4.66 -5.81
C ALA A 36 10.36 -4.34 -5.35
N ILE A 37 10.57 -4.19 -4.02
CA ILE A 37 11.89 -3.93 -3.42
C ILE A 37 12.86 -5.09 -3.72
N GLY A 38 12.40 -6.33 -3.60
CA GLY A 38 13.22 -7.50 -3.97
C GLY A 38 13.62 -7.49 -5.45
N GLY A 39 12.70 -7.08 -6.33
CA GLY A 39 12.97 -6.86 -7.75
C GLY A 39 14.00 -5.75 -7.99
N GLU A 40 13.92 -4.63 -7.27
CA GLU A 40 14.91 -3.55 -7.35
C GLU A 40 16.30 -4.02 -6.92
N ILE A 41 16.41 -4.72 -5.79
CA ILE A 41 17.67 -5.29 -5.30
C ILE A 41 18.26 -6.25 -6.33
N ALA A 42 17.43 -7.14 -6.90
CA ALA A 42 17.86 -8.06 -7.95
C ALA A 42 18.31 -7.30 -9.21
N GLY A 43 17.61 -6.24 -9.58
CA GLY A 43 17.97 -5.37 -10.70
C GLY A 43 19.31 -4.69 -10.52
N ILE A 44 19.55 -4.12 -9.34
CA ILE A 44 20.83 -3.52 -8.97
C ILE A 44 21.94 -4.57 -9.03
N TYR A 45 21.71 -5.77 -8.48
CA TYR A 45 22.68 -6.86 -8.55
C TYR A 45 23.02 -7.26 -9.99
N LEU A 46 22.01 -7.41 -10.86
CA LEU A 46 22.21 -7.73 -12.28
C LEU A 46 22.93 -6.61 -13.04
N LEU A 47 22.67 -5.35 -12.68
CA LEU A 47 23.35 -4.18 -13.24
C LEU A 47 24.84 -4.19 -12.86
N TYR A 48 25.17 -4.43 -11.59
CA TYR A 48 26.56 -4.57 -11.14
C TYR A 48 27.30 -5.73 -11.81
N GLN A 49 26.58 -6.76 -12.25
CA GLN A 49 27.14 -7.89 -12.98
C GLN A 49 27.26 -7.65 -14.50
N HIS A 50 27.09 -6.39 -14.95
CA HIS A 50 27.14 -5.99 -16.36
C HIS A 50 26.20 -6.81 -17.27
N LYS A 51 25.11 -7.36 -16.70
CA LYS A 51 24.21 -8.26 -17.44
C LYS A 51 23.45 -7.54 -18.54
N PHE A 52 23.28 -6.22 -18.46
CA PHE A 52 22.50 -5.44 -19.44
C PHE A 52 23.31 -4.93 -20.63
N ASP A 53 24.65 -4.92 -20.53
CA ASP A 53 25.54 -4.28 -21.52
C ASP A 53 25.62 -5.06 -22.85
N HIS A 54 25.25 -6.34 -22.85
CA HIS A 54 25.34 -7.25 -23.99
C HIS A 54 23.95 -7.70 -24.51
N GLY A 55 23.04 -6.75 -24.77
CA GLY A 55 21.78 -7.03 -25.46
C GLY A 55 20.60 -7.46 -24.58
N ASN A 56 20.77 -7.51 -23.25
CA ASN A 56 19.68 -7.84 -22.32
C ASN A 56 18.83 -6.62 -21.93
N MET A 57 18.75 -5.58 -22.79
CA MET A 57 17.88 -4.42 -22.57
C MET A 57 16.40 -4.78 -22.38
N PRO A 58 15.82 -5.77 -23.12
CA PRO A 58 14.46 -6.22 -22.85
C PRO A 58 14.25 -6.78 -21.43
N LEU A 59 15.27 -7.43 -20.86
CA LEU A 59 15.22 -7.93 -19.48
C LEU A 59 15.18 -6.76 -18.48
N LEU A 60 15.99 -5.72 -18.68
CA LEU A 60 15.98 -4.52 -17.84
C LEU A 60 14.61 -3.83 -17.90
N ILE A 61 14.06 -3.63 -19.11
CA ILE A 61 12.75 -3.01 -19.29
C ILE A 61 11.66 -3.87 -18.61
N GLY A 62 11.67 -5.18 -18.84
CA GLY A 62 10.72 -6.10 -18.22
C GLY A 62 10.78 -6.06 -16.69
N LEU A 63 11.99 -5.99 -16.13
CA LEU A 63 12.19 -5.87 -14.69
C LEU A 63 11.62 -4.55 -14.13
N LEU A 64 11.96 -3.42 -14.76
CA LEU A 64 11.47 -2.10 -14.35
C LEU A 64 9.94 -2.02 -14.43
N VAL A 65 9.35 -2.51 -15.52
CA VAL A 65 7.89 -2.57 -15.69
C VAL A 65 7.26 -3.47 -14.63
N GLY A 66 7.85 -4.65 -14.36
CA GLY A 66 7.37 -5.56 -13.33
C GLY A 66 7.35 -4.92 -11.94
N ILE A 67 8.47 -4.29 -11.54
CA ILE A 67 8.58 -3.57 -10.27
C ILE A 67 7.53 -2.45 -10.20
N ALA A 68 7.40 -1.65 -11.26
CA ALA A 68 6.42 -0.57 -11.32
C ALA A 68 4.98 -1.07 -11.15
N ILE A 69 4.62 -2.19 -11.79
CA ILE A 69 3.30 -2.81 -11.64
C ILE A 69 3.04 -3.20 -10.17
N PHE A 70 4.00 -3.88 -9.52
CA PHE A 70 3.84 -4.27 -8.11
C PHE A 70 3.76 -3.06 -7.18
N ALA A 71 4.58 -2.03 -7.41
CA ALA A 71 4.55 -0.80 -6.63
C ALA A 71 3.19 -0.08 -6.74
N ILE A 72 2.67 0.07 -7.96
CA ILE A 72 1.36 0.68 -8.23
C ILE A 72 0.24 -0.17 -7.63
N ALA A 73 0.26 -1.49 -7.82
CA ALA A 73 -0.74 -2.40 -7.25
C ALA A 73 -0.78 -2.33 -5.72
N GLY A 74 0.39 -2.31 -5.07
CA GLY A 74 0.49 -2.13 -3.62
C GLY A 74 -0.14 -0.82 -3.16
N ASN A 75 0.12 0.28 -3.87
CA ASN A 75 -0.45 1.59 -3.56
C ASN A 75 -1.99 1.63 -3.73
N LEU A 76 -2.52 1.01 -4.80
CA LEU A 76 -3.97 0.90 -5.02
C LEU A 76 -4.66 0.07 -3.93
N LEU A 77 -4.05 -1.06 -3.54
CA LEU A 77 -4.53 -1.91 -2.44
C LEU A 77 -4.52 -1.16 -1.11
N TRP A 78 -3.47 -0.38 -0.85
CA TRP A 78 -3.36 0.45 0.36
C TRP A 78 -4.44 1.53 0.41
N LYS A 79 -4.67 2.22 -0.72
CA LYS A 79 -5.74 3.21 -0.85
C LYS A 79 -7.13 2.58 -0.66
N ALA A 80 -7.38 1.41 -1.22
CA ALA A 80 -8.61 0.66 -1.00
C ALA A 80 -8.78 0.28 0.49
N ALA A 81 -7.71 -0.12 1.17
CA ALA A 81 -7.75 -0.42 2.60
C ALA A 81 -8.10 0.81 3.45
N ASN A 82 -7.55 1.98 3.10
CA ASN A 82 -7.85 3.24 3.78
C ASN A 82 -9.30 3.67 3.57
N ARG A 83 -9.93 3.32 2.43
CA ARG A 83 -11.37 3.53 2.24
C ARG A 83 -12.24 2.67 3.17
N HIS A 84 -11.77 1.48 3.56
CA HIS A 84 -12.48 0.59 4.48
C HIS A 84 -12.25 0.95 5.96
N ASP A 85 -11.05 1.43 6.31
CA ASP A 85 -10.68 1.84 7.68
C ASP A 85 -9.81 3.10 7.60
N PRO A 86 -10.45 4.28 7.46
CA PRO A 86 -9.79 5.56 7.25
C PRO A 86 -9.01 6.03 8.46
N ALA A 87 -8.06 6.92 8.18
CA ALA A 87 -7.23 7.57 9.17
C ALA A 87 -8.08 8.40 10.14
N ARG A 88 -7.84 8.20 11.43
CA ARG A 88 -8.47 9.00 12.48
C ARG A 88 -7.52 10.10 12.90
N ALA A 89 -7.98 11.35 12.90
CA ALA A 89 -7.20 12.48 13.39
C ALA A 89 -6.83 12.33 14.88
N SER A 90 -7.61 11.56 15.64
CA SER A 90 -7.34 11.20 17.04
C SER A 90 -6.11 10.28 17.22
N ASP A 91 -5.64 9.61 16.17
CA ASP A 91 -4.40 8.82 16.17
C ASP A 91 -3.41 9.43 15.16
N THR A 92 -2.68 10.45 15.61
CA THR A 92 -1.81 11.28 14.76
C THR A 92 -0.73 10.47 14.03
N ALA A 93 -0.16 9.46 14.68
CA ALA A 93 0.87 8.61 14.06
C ALA A 93 0.26 7.80 12.91
N ARG A 94 -0.85 7.11 13.18
CA ARG A 94 -1.53 6.31 12.16
C ARG A 94 -2.09 7.18 11.04
N PHE A 95 -2.56 8.38 11.37
CA PHE A 95 -3.03 9.37 10.40
C PHE A 95 -1.91 9.80 9.46
N PHE A 96 -0.73 10.11 9.98
CA PHE A 96 0.42 10.47 9.17
C PHE A 96 0.82 9.34 8.18
N PHE A 97 1.03 8.12 8.69
CA PHE A 97 1.45 7.00 7.82
C PHE A 97 0.41 6.64 6.77
N GLN A 98 -0.88 6.63 7.13
CA GLN A 98 -1.94 6.32 6.17
C GLN A 98 -2.05 7.38 5.08
N ASN A 99 -1.86 8.66 5.42
CA ASN A 99 -1.93 9.75 4.44
C ASN A 99 -0.71 9.78 3.50
N GLN A 100 0.49 9.42 3.99
CA GLN A 100 1.68 9.31 3.13
C GLN A 100 1.65 8.12 2.19
N LEU A 101 1.12 6.99 2.68
CA LEU A 101 1.10 5.72 1.94
C LEU A 101 -0.16 5.56 1.08
N GLY A 102 -1.09 6.51 1.11
CA GLY A 102 -2.28 6.50 0.26
C GLY A 102 -3.43 7.35 0.79
N ALA A 103 -3.35 8.67 0.55
CA ALA A 103 -4.49 9.59 0.59
C ALA A 103 -5.48 9.32 -0.57
#